data_AF-A0A292Z1H1-F1
#
_entry.id   AF-A0A292Z1H1-F1
#
_cell.length_a   1.000
_cell.length_b   1.000
_cell.length_c   1.000
_cell.angle_alpha   90.00
_cell.angle_beta   90.00
_cell.angle_gamma   90.00
#
_symmetry.space_group_name_H-M   'P 1'
#
loop_
_entity.id
_entity.type
_entity.pdbx_description
1 polymer ?
#
loop_
_entity_poly.entity_id
_entity_poly.type
_entity_poly.pdbx_seq_one_letter_code
_entity_poly.pdbx_strand_id
1 'polypeptide(L)' 'MADDDIAGAVPCIRCSRDALLNLAGRCADCIGDMRLRNVEEHAAWRAELAELVRSGELAGA' A
#
# COMPACT_ATOMS: atom_id res chain seq x y z
N MET A 1 20.74 8.26 21.34
CA MET A 1 20.74 7.99 19.89
C MET A 1 19.29 7.80 19.53
N ALA A 2 18.75 8.62 18.62
CA ALA A 2 17.43 8.34 18.08
C ALA A 2 17.54 7.00 17.37
N ASP A 3 16.67 6.06 17.70
CA ASP A 3 16.47 4.87 16.90
C ASP A 3 15.94 5.39 15.56
N ASP A 4 16.81 5.46 14.54
CA ASP A 4 16.33 5.66 13.18
C ASP A 4 15.57 4.38 12.84
N ASP A 5 14.25 4.41 13.07
CA ASP A 5 13.36 3.27 12.85
C ASP A 5 13.56 2.76 11.42
N ILE A 6 14.30 1.66 11.32
CA ILE A 6 14.50 0.96 10.05
C ILE A 6 13.13 0.43 9.65
N ALA A 7 12.69 0.78 8.44
CA ALA A 7 11.41 0.33 7.90
C ALA A 7 11.27 -1.20 8.04
N GLY A 8 10.31 -1.62 8.87
CA GLY A 8 9.97 -3.02 9.06
C GLY A 8 9.13 -3.56 7.91
N ALA A 9 9.30 -4.85 7.60
CA ALA A 9 8.42 -5.50 6.65
C ALA A 9 7.00 -5.60 7.24
N VAL A 10 5.99 -5.31 6.42
CA VAL A 10 4.58 -5.41 6.80
C VAL A 10 3.84 -6.34 5.83
N PRO A 11 2.86 -7.13 6.30
CA PRO A 11 2.16 -8.07 5.45
C PRO A 11 1.25 -7.35 4.45
N CYS A 12 1.31 -7.76 3.20
CA CYS A 12 0.40 -7.28 2.16
C CYS A 12 -1.02 -7.81 2.37
N ILE A 13 -2.03 -6.94 2.39
CA ILE A 13 -3.43 -7.33 2.58
C ILE A 13 -3.99 -8.25 1.47
N ARG A 14 -3.37 -8.24 0.28
CA ARG A 14 -3.81 -9.04 -0.87
C ARG A 14 -3.18 -10.43 -0.90
N CYS A 15 -1.88 -10.53 -0.68
CA CYS A 15 -1.13 -11.79 -0.85
C CYS A 15 -0.51 -12.34 0.44
N SER A 16 -0.67 -11.64 1.58
CA SER A 16 -0.12 -11.99 2.89
C SER A 16 1.40 -12.14 2.98
N ARG A 17 2.14 -11.74 1.93
CA ARG A 17 3.61 -11.71 1.95
C ARG A 17 4.09 -10.44 2.63
N ASP A 18 5.09 -10.58 3.47
CA ASP A 18 5.79 -9.45 4.07
C ASP A 18 6.53 -8.67 2.98
N ALA A 19 6.33 -7.35 2.96
CA ALA A 19 6.94 -6.45 2.02
C ALA A 19 7.48 -5.21 2.73
N LEU A 20 8.71 -4.83 2.40
CA LEU A 20 9.29 -3.56 2.84
C LEU A 20 8.63 -2.36 2.14
N LEU A 21 8.27 -2.53 0.87
CA LEU A 21 7.56 -1.53 0.10
C LEU A 21 6.06 -1.83 0.14
N ASN A 22 5.36 -1.06 0.97
CA ASN A 22 3.92 -1.15 1.16
C ASN A 22 3.28 0.22 0.95
N LEU A 23 2.21 0.27 0.14
CA LEU A 23 1.41 1.47 -0.06
C LEU A 23 -0.04 1.14 0.28
N ALA A 24 -0.56 1.77 1.33
CA ALA A 24 -1.93 1.57 1.81
C ALA A 24 -2.31 0.08 1.95
N GLY A 25 -1.43 -0.71 2.57
CA GLY A 25 -1.62 -2.13 2.83
C GLY A 25 -1.19 -3.07 1.70
N ARG A 26 -0.82 -2.58 0.50
CA ARG A 26 -0.48 -3.44 -0.65
C ARG A 26 0.99 -3.35 -1.05
N CYS A 27 1.60 -4.49 -1.36
CA CYS A 27 2.97 -4.55 -1.87
C CYS A 27 3.06 -4.13 -3.34
N ALA A 28 4.25 -3.67 -3.77
CA ALA A 28 4.50 -3.24 -5.14
C ALA A 28 4.17 -4.31 -6.20
N ASP A 29 4.46 -5.59 -5.92
CA ASP A 29 4.14 -6.70 -6.84
C ASP A 29 2.64 -6.84 -7.08
N CYS A 30 1.84 -6.74 -6.01
CA CYS A 30 0.38 -6.79 -6.11
C CYS A 30 -0.19 -5.59 -6.84
N ILE A 31 0.36 -4.39 -6.60
CA ILE A 31 -0.04 -3.17 -7.31
C ILE A 31 0.26 -3.31 -8.81
N GLY A 32 1.43 -3.85 -9.15
CA GLY A 32 1.82 -4.13 -10.54
C GLY A 32 0.90 -5.14 -11.22
N ASP A 33 0.61 -6.27 -10.56
CA ASP A 33 -0.31 -7.29 -11.06
C ASP A 33 -1.74 -6.74 -11.23
N MET A 34 -2.23 -5.95 -10.29
CA MET A 34 -3.53 -5.27 -10.42
C MET A 34 -3.56 -4.38 -11.67
N ARG A 35 -2.52 -3.55 -11.87
CA ARG A 35 -2.46 -2.66 -13.04
C ARG A 35 -2.38 -3.41 -14.37
N LEU A 36 -1.73 -4.58 -14.42
CA LEU A 36 -1.51 -5.33 -15.65
C LEU A 36 -2.60 -6.34 -15.98
N ARG A 37 -3.23 -6.94 -14.96
CA ARG A 37 -4.12 -8.10 -15.11
C ARG A 37 -5.47 -7.94 -14.43
N ASN A 38 -5.61 -7.06 -13.44
CA ASN A 38 -6.85 -6.87 -12.67
C ASN A 38 -7.21 -5.38 -12.59
N VAL A 39 -7.43 -4.76 -13.76
CA VAL A 39 -7.53 -3.29 -13.90
C VAL A 39 -8.68 -2.66 -13.14
N GLU A 40 -9.79 -3.39 -12.96
CA GLU A 40 -10.93 -2.95 -12.15
C GLU A 40 -10.58 -2.93 -10.65
N GLU A 41 -9.88 -3.97 -10.16
CA GLU A 41 -9.34 -4.01 -8.79
C GLU A 41 -8.37 -2.84 -8.57
N HIS A 42 -7.52 -2.55 -9.55
CA HIS A 42 -6.63 -1.39 -9.51
C HIS A 42 -7.38 -0.05 -9.44
N ALA A 43 -8.45 0.11 -10.24
CA ALA A 43 -9.25 1.33 -10.24
C ALA A 43 -9.97 1.55 -8.91
N ALA A 44 -10.57 0.50 -8.33
CA ALA A 44 -11.22 0.55 -7.02
C ALA A 44 -10.22 0.95 -5.92
N TRP A 45 -9.07 0.29 -5.86
CA TRP A 45 -8.01 0.62 -4.90
C TRP A 45 -7.51 2.06 -5.06
N ARG A 46 -7.38 2.58 -6.29
CA ARG A 46 -6.99 3.98 -6.52
C ARG A 46 -8.04 4.98 -6.04
N ALA A 47 -9.33 4.65 -6.12
CA ALA A 47 -10.41 5.47 -5.58
C ALA A 47 -10.37 5.50 -4.05
N GLU A 48 -10.21 4.33 -3.41
CA GLU A 48 -10.00 4.21 -1.96
C GLU A 48 -8.79 5.02 -1.49
N LEU A 49 -7.65 4.88 -2.17
CA LEU A 49 -6.42 5.63 -1.86
C LEU A 49 -6.65 7.14 -1.94
N ALA A 50 -7.43 7.60 -2.92
CA ALA A 50 -7.73 9.03 -3.06
C ALA A 50 -8.59 9.56 -1.90
N GLU A 51 -9.51 8.76 -1.35
CA GLU A 51 -10.25 9.12 -0.14
C GLU A 51 -9.34 9.17 1.08
N LEU A 52 -8.47 8.17 1.27
CA LEU A 52 -7.53 8.14 2.39
C LEU A 52 -6.52 9.30 2.36
N VAL A 53 -6.15 9.78 1.18
CA VAL A 53 -5.33 11.00 1.03
C VAL A 53 -6.16 12.24 1.38
N ARG A 54 -7.42 12.32 0.96
CA ARG A 54 -8.32 13.44 1.31
C ARG A 54 -8.60 13.51 2.80
N SER A 55 -8.77 12.38 3.47
CA SER A 55 -9.04 12.30 4.92
C SER A 55 -7.80 12.56 5.77
N GLY A 56 -6.60 12.50 5.17
CA GLY A 56 -5.32 12.66 5.87
C GLY A 56 -4.84 11.37 6.54
N GLU A 57 -5.58 10.26 6.46
CA GLU A 57 -5.22 8.96 7.05
C GLU A 57 -3.93 8.37 6.45
N LEU A 58 -3.56 8.76 5.23
CA LEU A 58 -2.28 8.39 4.59
C LEU A 58 -1.17 9.42 4.75
N ALA A 59 -1.47 10.63 5.23
CA ALA A 59 -0.51 11.73 5.24
C ALA A 59 0.43 11.71 6.45
N GLY A 60 0.22 10.82 7.43
CA GLY A 60 1.09 10.67 8.60
C GLY A 60 1.15 11.94 9.44
N ALA A 61 0.22 12.08 10.39
CA ALA A 61 0.41 12.90 11.59
C ALA A 61 0.85 11.99 12.74
#